data_AF-A0A2D9TDD2-F1
#
_entry.id   AF-A0A2D9TDD2-F1
#
_cell.length_a   1.000
_cell.length_b   1.000
_cell.length_c   1.000
_cell.angle_alpha   90.00
_cell.angle_beta   90.00
_cell.angle_gamma   90.00
#
_symmetry.space_group_name_H-M   'P 1'
#
loop_
_entity.id
_entity.type
_entity.pdbx_description
1 polymer ?
#
loop_
_entity_poly.entity_id
_entity_poly.type
_entity_poly.pdbx_seq_one_letter_code
_entity_poly.pdbx_strand_id
1 'polypeptide(L)'
;MDWKKLACMLAIASFTFVGCGDDDGTDDGDGDTTMADMGTPEPLDCGECKFVASTLSVPVEEDSSPGTVDGFNLDETVTNEGDATGCGVQDWTAPNGTTGVDNQLARLAPSIETLADLDLSATIEEALGDGSIVLLMQLEGVDSTIDSDVTLRLHLGAFPEGTETPVAVPLAAGGSYDIEMMDVVTANGQIVNGVLDITVPSLPLSIPIDDETSVNLTINNAQVRATVSASGLGNGLIGGSLNIDQLVMTVAAVGGDAIPPETARTVLQGFADLNEDPATMECANLSVGLNFEGTTAVYGE
;
A
#
# COMPACT_ATOMS: atom_id res chain seq x y z
N MET A 1 -25.28 3.24 -16.17
CA MET A 1 -25.44 4.69 -16.42
C MET A 1 -24.32 5.09 -17.37
N ASP A 2 -24.61 5.76 -18.49
CA ASP A 2 -23.73 5.83 -19.68
C ASP A 2 -22.70 6.99 -19.55
N TRP A 3 -21.45 6.65 -19.21
CA TRP A 3 -20.34 7.56 -18.87
C TRP A 3 -19.72 8.33 -20.05
N LYS A 4 -20.19 8.11 -21.29
CA LYS A 4 -19.59 8.65 -22.52
C LYS A 4 -19.77 10.15 -22.77
N LYS A 5 -20.07 10.96 -21.76
CA LYS A 5 -20.20 12.41 -21.93
C LYS A 5 -19.82 13.17 -20.65
N LEU A 6 -18.54 13.52 -20.52
CA LEU A 6 -18.17 14.90 -20.21
C LEU A 6 -16.68 15.13 -20.50
N ALA A 7 -16.40 15.89 -21.56
CA ALA A 7 -15.11 16.49 -21.82
C ALA A 7 -15.23 18.01 -21.67
N CYS A 8 -14.09 18.64 -21.34
CA CYS A 8 -13.77 20.07 -21.41
C CYS A 8 -14.33 21.00 -20.31
N MET A 9 -13.43 21.49 -19.45
CA MET A 9 -13.00 22.89 -19.58
C MET A 9 -11.61 23.12 -18.96
N LEU A 10 -10.67 23.46 -19.85
CA LEU A 10 -9.39 24.09 -19.56
C LEU A 10 -9.65 25.55 -19.16
N ALA A 11 -9.12 26.00 -18.02
CA ALA A 11 -8.98 27.42 -17.72
C ALA A 11 -7.69 27.67 -16.93
N ILE A 12 -6.71 28.20 -17.65
CA ILE A 12 -5.50 28.85 -17.12
C ILE A 12 -5.95 30.10 -16.36
N ALA A 13 -5.61 30.21 -15.07
CA ALA A 13 -5.72 31.45 -14.32
C ALA A 13 -4.42 31.71 -13.56
N SER A 14 -3.59 32.56 -14.15
CA SER A 14 -2.46 33.20 -13.51
C SER A 14 -2.98 34.22 -12.48
N PHE A 15 -2.54 34.13 -11.23
CA PHE A 15 -2.64 35.24 -10.28
C PHE A 15 -1.29 35.48 -9.61
N THR A 16 -0.63 36.54 -10.07
CA THR A 16 0.36 37.29 -9.31
C THR A 16 -0.36 38.13 -8.27
N PHE A 17 0.00 38.00 -6.99
CA PHE A 17 -0.17 39.09 -6.03
C PHE A 17 1.14 39.33 -5.28
N VAL A 18 1.70 40.49 -5.57
CA VAL A 18 2.68 41.20 -4.75
C VAL A 18 1.92 41.81 -3.57
N GLY A 19 2.38 41.56 -2.36
CA GLY A 19 1.89 42.20 -1.15
C GLY A 19 3.01 42.31 -0.11
N CYS A 20 3.72 43.44 -0.14
CA CYS A 20 4.60 43.88 0.95
C CYS A 20 3.74 44.41 2.10
N GLY A 21 4.14 44.10 3.33
CA GLY A 21 3.61 44.72 4.54
C GLY A 21 4.50 44.38 5.72
N ASP A 22 5.44 45.28 6.02
CA ASP A 22 6.20 45.37 7.26
C ASP A 22 5.26 45.37 8.47
N ASP A 23 5.63 44.67 9.55
CA ASP A 23 5.40 45.21 10.89
C ASP A 23 6.43 44.70 11.90
N ASP A 24 6.93 45.65 12.67
CA ASP A 24 8.01 45.55 13.64
C ASP A 24 7.50 44.94 14.96
N GLY A 25 8.27 44.01 15.54
CA GLY A 25 7.94 43.44 16.84
C GLY A 25 9.08 42.65 17.46
N THR A 26 10.06 43.35 18.01
CA THR A 26 11.00 42.81 19.02
C THR A 26 10.21 42.42 20.27
N ASP A 27 10.19 41.14 20.62
CA ASP A 27 9.84 40.68 21.97
C ASP A 27 10.90 39.69 22.47
N ASP A 28 11.74 40.19 23.36
CA ASP A 28 12.71 39.42 24.15
C ASP A 28 11.94 38.67 25.25
N GLY A 29 11.49 37.45 24.93
CA GLY A 29 10.73 36.58 25.82
C GLY A 29 11.55 35.37 26.29
N ASP A 30 12.15 35.52 27.47
CA ASP A 30 12.57 34.52 28.46
C ASP A 30 12.59 33.04 28.03
N GLY A 31 13.81 32.48 27.95
CA GLY A 31 14.05 31.05 27.78
C GLY A 31 13.77 30.26 29.04
N ASP A 32 12.53 29.81 29.20
CA ASP A 32 12.18 28.67 30.04
C ASP A 32 11.72 27.53 29.12
N THR A 33 12.68 26.81 28.55
CA THR A 33 12.41 25.53 27.89
C THR A 33 12.07 24.51 28.96
N THR A 34 10.81 24.51 29.40
CA THR A 34 10.21 23.32 29.98
C THR A 34 10.38 22.24 28.94
N MET A 35 11.26 21.28 29.21
CA MET A 35 11.30 20.02 28.47
C MET A 35 9.86 19.52 28.49
N ALA A 36 9.18 19.62 27.35
CA ALA A 36 7.89 19.00 27.18
C ALA A 36 8.12 17.54 27.56
N ASP A 37 7.44 17.13 28.63
CA ASP A 37 7.31 15.75 29.04
C ASP A 37 6.85 14.99 27.79
N MET A 38 7.81 14.43 27.06
CA MET A 38 7.53 13.48 26.00
C MET A 38 7.04 12.27 26.77
N GLY A 39 5.74 12.29 27.06
CA GLY A 39 5.07 11.30 27.87
C GLY A 39 5.58 9.92 27.48
N THR A 40 5.87 9.11 28.48
CA THR A 40 6.30 7.72 28.27
C THR A 40 5.40 7.09 27.21
N PRO A 41 5.95 6.52 26.12
CA PRO A 41 5.12 5.94 25.07
C PRO A 41 4.12 4.98 25.71
N GLU A 42 2.85 5.15 25.37
CA GLU A 42 1.80 4.29 25.93
C GLU A 42 2.17 2.83 25.64
N PRO A 43 2.05 1.94 26.64
CA PRO A 43 2.41 0.55 26.46
C PRO A 43 1.54 -0.06 25.35
N LEU A 44 2.20 -0.78 24.45
CA LEU A 44 1.62 -1.58 23.36
C LEU A 44 0.91 -2.85 23.86
N ASP A 45 0.41 -2.86 25.09
CA ASP A 45 -0.16 -4.05 25.74
C ASP A 45 -1.65 -4.17 25.42
N CYS A 46 -1.96 -4.73 24.25
CA CYS A 46 -3.34 -5.04 23.85
C CYS A 46 -3.65 -6.54 23.89
N GLY A 47 -2.64 -7.42 23.95
CA GLY A 47 -2.78 -8.88 23.88
C GLY A 47 -3.30 -9.38 22.53
N GLU A 48 -4.53 -9.01 22.19
CA GLU A 48 -5.20 -9.20 20.90
C GLU A 48 -5.65 -7.82 20.38
N CYS A 49 -4.94 -7.30 19.39
CA CYS A 49 -5.25 -6.04 18.72
C CYS A 49 -6.00 -6.31 17.41
N LYS A 50 -7.06 -5.54 17.14
CA LYS A 50 -7.84 -5.61 15.90
C LYS A 50 -7.80 -4.28 15.17
N PHE A 51 -7.41 -4.33 13.91
CA PHE A 51 -7.27 -3.16 13.05
C PHE A 51 -7.93 -3.37 11.70
N VAL A 52 -8.29 -2.28 11.05
CA VAL A 52 -8.69 -2.24 9.65
C VAL A 52 -7.73 -1.32 8.90
N ALA A 53 -7.37 -1.65 7.66
CA ALA A 53 -6.69 -0.72 6.77
C ALA A 53 -7.62 0.47 6.50
N SER A 54 -7.29 1.61 7.07
CA SER A 54 -8.01 2.87 6.92
C SER A 54 -7.61 3.65 5.66
N THR A 55 -6.41 3.40 5.14
CA THR A 55 -5.92 3.88 3.84
C THR A 55 -5.15 2.75 3.15
N LEU A 56 -5.06 2.84 1.82
CA LEU A 56 -4.25 1.96 0.99
C LEU A 56 -3.83 2.75 -0.24
N SER A 57 -2.57 2.65 -0.64
CA SER A 57 -2.06 3.36 -1.81
C SER A 57 -0.85 2.65 -2.41
N VAL A 58 -0.61 2.85 -3.71
CA VAL A 58 0.66 2.46 -4.33
C VAL A 58 1.71 3.52 -3.97
N PRO A 59 2.87 3.14 -3.41
CA PRO A 59 3.96 4.09 -3.19
C PRO A 59 4.36 4.75 -4.51
N VAL A 60 4.53 6.07 -4.48
CA VAL A 60 5.00 6.86 -5.62
C VAL A 60 6.41 7.36 -5.35
N GLU A 61 7.11 7.69 -6.42
CA GLU A 61 8.44 8.30 -6.33
C GLU A 61 8.36 9.67 -5.62
N GLU A 62 9.24 9.90 -4.65
CA GLU A 62 9.26 11.18 -3.95
C GLU A 62 9.73 12.32 -4.86
N ASP A 63 8.90 13.35 -5.03
CA ASP A 63 9.25 14.55 -5.81
C ASP A 63 10.56 15.23 -5.33
N SER A 64 10.83 15.14 -4.02
CA SER A 64 12.00 15.77 -3.41
C SER A 64 13.28 14.93 -3.51
N SER A 65 13.15 13.64 -3.85
CA SER A 65 14.24 12.68 -3.92
C SER A 65 13.97 11.67 -5.05
N PRO A 66 14.31 12.00 -6.31
CA PRO A 66 14.19 11.06 -7.42
C PRO A 66 14.98 9.77 -7.15
N GLY A 67 14.40 8.63 -7.52
CA GLY A 67 14.90 7.30 -7.20
C GLY A 67 14.47 6.79 -5.82
N THR A 68 13.58 7.50 -5.12
CA THR A 68 13.12 7.12 -3.78
C THR A 68 11.67 6.64 -3.76
N VAL A 69 11.45 5.40 -3.35
CA VAL A 69 10.13 4.73 -3.26
C VAL A 69 10.15 3.79 -2.06
N ASP A 70 9.05 3.72 -1.30
CA ASP A 70 8.88 2.72 -0.25
C ASP A 70 8.65 1.31 -0.81
N GLY A 71 9.24 0.32 -0.14
CA GLY A 71 9.15 -1.08 -0.54
C GLY A 71 10.07 -1.97 0.27
N PHE A 72 10.29 -3.19 -0.22
CA PHE A 72 11.18 -4.18 0.38
C PHE A 72 12.26 -4.57 -0.60
N ASN A 73 13.42 -4.97 -0.09
CA ASN A 73 14.36 -5.75 -0.87
C ASN A 73 13.92 -7.22 -0.80
N LEU A 74 13.31 -7.70 -1.86
CA LEU A 74 12.64 -9.00 -1.97
C LEU A 74 13.58 -10.10 -2.50
N ASP A 75 14.66 -9.73 -3.19
CA ASP A 75 15.62 -10.67 -3.77
C ASP A 75 17.04 -10.61 -3.15
N GLU A 76 17.21 -9.77 -2.12
CA GLU A 76 18.46 -9.48 -1.41
C GLU A 76 19.58 -8.92 -2.32
N THR A 77 19.22 -8.38 -3.48
CA THR A 77 20.15 -7.85 -4.47
C THR A 77 19.99 -6.33 -4.58
N VAL A 78 21.00 -5.67 -5.15
CA VAL A 78 20.92 -4.25 -5.54
C VAL A 78 21.32 -4.19 -7.00
N THR A 79 20.39 -3.78 -7.85
CA THR A 79 20.53 -3.77 -9.30
C THR A 79 20.38 -2.35 -9.86
N ASN A 80 21.17 -2.09 -10.90
CA ASN A 80 21.11 -0.85 -11.68
C ASN A 80 20.56 -1.14 -13.07
N GLU A 81 20.14 -0.08 -13.77
CA GLU A 81 19.68 -0.19 -15.14
C GLU A 81 20.73 -0.87 -16.03
N GLY A 82 20.31 -1.95 -16.70
CA GLY A 82 21.17 -2.72 -17.61
C GLY A 82 22.13 -3.70 -16.94
N ASP A 83 22.06 -3.89 -15.62
CA ASP A 83 22.75 -4.98 -14.96
C ASP A 83 22.26 -6.35 -15.49
N ALA A 84 23.15 -7.35 -15.47
CA ALA A 84 22.85 -8.68 -16.00
C ALA A 84 21.95 -9.52 -15.08
N THR A 85 21.58 -9.00 -13.92
CA THR A 85 20.68 -9.59 -12.93
C THR A 85 19.57 -8.58 -12.63
N GLY A 86 18.39 -9.04 -12.20
CA GLY A 86 17.24 -8.15 -11.99
C GLY A 86 16.60 -7.69 -13.30
N CYS A 87 16.79 -8.45 -14.38
CA CYS A 87 16.17 -8.23 -15.68
C CYS A 87 16.42 -6.83 -16.28
N GLY A 88 17.56 -6.23 -15.92
CA GLY A 88 17.99 -4.92 -16.39
C GLY A 88 17.18 -3.75 -15.83
N VAL A 89 16.33 -4.00 -14.82
CA VAL A 89 15.50 -2.98 -14.17
C VAL A 89 16.26 -2.43 -12.98
N GLN A 90 16.25 -1.11 -12.81
CA GLN A 90 16.87 -0.47 -11.65
C GLN A 90 15.98 -0.56 -10.40
N ASP A 91 16.59 -0.93 -9.27
CA ASP A 91 15.95 -0.91 -7.95
C ASP A 91 15.80 0.50 -7.39
N TRP A 92 14.84 0.67 -6.49
CA TRP A 92 14.64 1.90 -5.76
C TRP A 92 15.54 1.98 -4.52
N THR A 93 15.60 3.18 -3.93
CA THR A 93 16.11 3.39 -2.57
C THR A 93 14.94 3.83 -1.68
N ALA A 94 14.76 3.24 -0.50
CA ALA A 94 13.74 3.71 0.44
C ALA A 94 14.11 5.09 1.02
N PRO A 95 13.13 5.87 1.52
CA PRO A 95 13.38 7.17 2.17
C PRO A 95 14.37 7.10 3.34
N ASN A 96 14.46 5.94 4.02
CA ASN A 96 15.41 5.70 5.10
C ASN A 96 16.84 5.37 4.62
N GLY A 97 17.09 5.35 3.31
CA GLY A 97 18.37 5.04 2.68
C GLY A 97 18.62 3.55 2.39
N THR A 98 17.65 2.67 2.63
CA THR A 98 17.77 1.24 2.28
C THR A 98 17.81 1.08 0.76
N THR A 99 18.82 0.41 0.23
CA THR A 99 19.00 0.18 -1.21
C THR A 99 18.43 -1.17 -1.66
N GLY A 100 18.16 -1.31 -2.95
CA GLY A 100 17.65 -2.56 -3.53
C GLY A 100 16.17 -2.74 -3.27
N VAL A 101 15.39 -1.66 -3.28
CA VAL A 101 13.96 -1.72 -3.03
C VAL A 101 13.23 -2.14 -4.31
N ASP A 102 12.56 -3.28 -4.22
CA ASP A 102 11.72 -3.85 -5.26
C ASP A 102 10.29 -3.32 -5.11
N ASN A 103 9.93 -2.39 -6.00
CA ASN A 103 8.55 -1.92 -6.14
C ASN A 103 8.31 -1.36 -7.54
N GLN A 104 8.39 -2.22 -8.56
CA GLN A 104 8.21 -1.81 -9.95
C GLN A 104 6.76 -1.48 -10.27
N LEU A 105 5.79 -1.87 -9.43
CA LEU A 105 4.43 -1.33 -9.53
C LEU A 105 4.42 0.20 -9.46
N ALA A 106 5.27 0.83 -8.64
CA ALA A 106 5.38 2.29 -8.58
C ALA A 106 5.74 2.91 -9.94
N ARG A 107 6.57 2.23 -10.73
CA ARG A 107 6.95 2.67 -12.08
C ARG A 107 5.88 2.36 -13.12
N LEU A 108 5.16 1.26 -12.94
CA LEU A 108 4.10 0.80 -13.84
C LEU A 108 2.78 1.58 -13.67
N ALA A 109 2.45 1.99 -12.45
CA ALA A 109 1.16 2.59 -12.09
C ALA A 109 0.77 3.78 -13.00
N PRO A 110 1.63 4.77 -13.29
CA PRO A 110 1.28 5.87 -14.20
C PRO A 110 0.93 5.42 -15.63
N SER A 111 1.55 4.31 -16.08
CA SER A 111 1.24 3.73 -17.39
C SER A 111 -0.12 3.05 -17.38
N ILE A 112 -0.50 2.39 -16.28
CA ILE A 112 -1.84 1.81 -16.10
C ILE A 112 -2.89 2.92 -16.11
N GLU A 113 -2.68 3.98 -15.33
CA GLU A 113 -3.59 5.14 -15.26
C GLU A 113 -3.82 5.76 -16.64
N THR A 114 -2.73 5.96 -17.40
CA THR A 114 -2.81 6.53 -18.76
C THR A 114 -3.51 5.60 -19.74
N LEU A 115 -3.23 4.29 -19.70
CA LEU A 115 -3.79 3.32 -20.65
C LEU A 115 -5.25 3.02 -20.38
N ALA A 116 -5.65 2.99 -19.11
CA ALA A 116 -7.00 2.67 -18.69
C ALA A 116 -7.88 3.91 -18.45
N ASP A 117 -7.34 5.12 -18.61
CA ASP A 117 -8.02 6.40 -18.36
C ASP A 117 -8.65 6.43 -16.96
N LEU A 118 -7.88 6.00 -15.97
CA LEU A 118 -8.29 5.89 -14.56
C LEU A 118 -7.27 6.54 -13.64
N ASP A 119 -7.70 6.93 -12.45
CA ASP A 119 -6.85 7.36 -11.33
C ASP A 119 -6.78 6.20 -10.34
N LEU A 120 -5.61 5.55 -10.23
CA LEU A 120 -5.49 4.31 -9.45
C LEU A 120 -5.63 4.61 -7.97
N SER A 121 -5.10 5.75 -7.52
CA SER A 121 -5.19 6.18 -6.13
C SER A 121 -6.65 6.45 -5.75
N ALA A 122 -7.37 7.23 -6.57
CA ALA A 122 -8.78 7.49 -6.34
C ALA A 122 -9.64 6.21 -6.40
N THR A 123 -9.29 5.26 -7.28
CA THR A 123 -10.00 3.97 -7.38
C THR A 123 -9.82 3.12 -6.12
N ILE A 124 -8.60 3.08 -5.57
CA ILE A 124 -8.32 2.36 -4.31
C ILE A 124 -9.03 3.04 -3.13
N GLU A 125 -9.01 4.37 -3.07
CA GLU A 125 -9.72 5.12 -2.04
C GLU A 125 -11.24 4.93 -2.11
N GLU A 126 -11.84 4.93 -3.30
CA GLU A 126 -13.26 4.64 -3.49
C GLU A 126 -13.60 3.22 -3.02
N ALA A 127 -12.79 2.23 -3.40
CA ALA A 127 -12.98 0.83 -3.01
C ALA A 127 -12.83 0.59 -1.50
N LEU A 128 -11.98 1.37 -0.81
CA LEU A 128 -11.92 1.35 0.67
C LEU A 128 -13.16 1.98 1.30
N GLY A 129 -13.60 3.14 0.78
CA GLY A 129 -14.74 3.88 1.33
C GLY A 129 -16.07 3.16 1.12
N ASP A 130 -16.28 2.55 -0.04
CA ASP A 130 -17.51 1.81 -0.34
C ASP A 130 -17.53 0.38 0.26
N GLY A 131 -16.37 -0.12 0.72
CA GLY A 131 -16.23 -1.41 1.38
C GLY A 131 -15.96 -2.56 0.43
N SER A 132 -15.68 -2.28 -0.84
CA SER A 132 -15.19 -3.26 -1.81
C SER A 132 -13.84 -3.86 -1.41
N ILE A 133 -13.05 -3.12 -0.64
CA ILE A 133 -11.82 -3.58 0.00
C ILE A 133 -11.92 -3.31 1.50
N VAL A 134 -11.96 -4.37 2.31
CA VAL A 134 -11.81 -4.26 3.76
C VAL A 134 -10.76 -5.28 4.19
N LEU A 135 -9.54 -4.78 4.45
CA LEU A 135 -8.45 -5.60 4.98
C LEU A 135 -8.41 -5.48 6.50
N LEU A 136 -8.74 -6.57 7.18
CA LEU A 136 -8.73 -6.66 8.63
C LEU A 136 -7.43 -7.34 9.09
N MET A 137 -6.79 -6.74 10.10
CA MET A 137 -5.49 -7.16 10.64
C MET A 137 -5.62 -7.42 12.13
N GLN A 138 -5.50 -8.68 12.53
CA GLN A 138 -5.48 -9.07 13.93
C GLN A 138 -4.05 -9.43 14.35
N LEU A 139 -3.55 -8.76 15.38
CA LEU A 139 -2.27 -9.07 16.01
C LEU A 139 -2.50 -9.76 17.35
N GLU A 140 -1.84 -10.88 17.57
CA GLU A 140 -1.85 -11.63 18.84
C GLU A 140 -0.44 -11.69 19.42
N GLY A 141 -0.34 -11.69 20.75
CA GLY A 141 0.95 -11.79 21.45
C GLY A 141 1.72 -10.47 21.51
N VAL A 142 1.02 -9.34 21.37
CA VAL A 142 1.63 -8.01 21.51
C VAL A 142 1.56 -7.59 22.98
N ASP A 143 2.72 -7.69 23.65
CA ASP A 143 2.90 -7.36 25.07
C ASP A 143 3.73 -6.06 25.23
N SER A 144 4.53 -5.69 24.23
CA SER A 144 5.48 -4.58 24.33
C SER A 144 5.93 -4.00 22.98
N THR A 145 6.87 -3.05 22.99
CA THR A 145 7.54 -2.56 21.77
C THR A 145 8.61 -3.53 21.26
N ILE A 146 8.88 -4.64 21.94
CA ILE A 146 9.89 -5.63 21.58
C ILE A 146 9.35 -7.03 21.91
N ASP A 147 8.73 -7.67 20.92
CA ASP A 147 8.14 -9.00 21.05
C ASP A 147 8.69 -9.91 19.96
N SER A 148 9.23 -11.06 20.33
CA SER A 148 9.87 -11.99 19.38
C SER A 148 8.92 -13.00 18.73
N ASP A 149 7.66 -13.03 19.18
CA ASP A 149 6.64 -13.98 18.73
C ASP A 149 5.29 -13.29 18.70
N VAL A 150 4.99 -12.68 17.55
CA VAL A 150 3.71 -12.01 17.29
C VAL A 150 3.05 -12.70 16.11
N THR A 151 1.78 -13.03 16.24
CA THR A 151 0.99 -13.61 15.14
C THR A 151 0.16 -12.52 14.48
N LEU A 152 0.30 -12.38 13.16
CA LEU A 152 -0.61 -11.61 12.31
C LEU A 152 -1.59 -12.55 11.64
N ARG A 153 -2.88 -12.25 11.79
CA ARG A 153 -3.96 -12.80 10.99
C ARG A 153 -4.51 -11.72 10.08
N LEU A 154 -4.60 -12.04 8.79
CA LEU A 154 -5.29 -11.19 7.83
C LEU A 154 -6.63 -11.82 7.48
N HIS A 155 -7.66 -11.00 7.49
CA HIS A 155 -8.99 -11.36 7.06
C HIS A 155 -9.44 -10.39 5.97
N LEU A 156 -10.30 -10.88 5.08
CA LEU A 156 -11.08 -10.02 4.21
C LEU A 156 -12.45 -9.84 4.86
N GLY A 157 -12.89 -8.60 4.98
CA GLY A 157 -14.15 -8.24 5.60
C GLY A 157 -15.10 -7.49 4.68
N ALA A 158 -16.19 -7.02 5.27
CA ALA A 158 -17.13 -6.10 4.65
C ALA A 158 -17.73 -5.18 5.72
N PHE A 159 -18.42 -4.12 5.30
CA PHE A 159 -19.25 -3.35 6.22
C PHE A 159 -20.46 -4.16 6.66
N PRO A 160 -20.88 -4.09 7.94
CA PRO A 160 -22.03 -4.84 8.42
C PRO A 160 -23.31 -4.46 7.67
N GLU A 161 -24.16 -5.46 7.40
CA GLU A 161 -25.41 -5.25 6.66
C GLU A 161 -26.25 -4.11 7.26
N GLY A 162 -26.72 -3.20 6.41
CA GLY A 162 -27.55 -2.06 6.81
C GLY A 162 -26.78 -0.87 7.40
N THR A 163 -25.45 -0.94 7.45
CA THR A 163 -24.60 0.23 7.69
C THR A 163 -24.53 1.07 6.42
N GLU A 164 -24.72 2.40 6.51
CA GLU A 164 -24.40 3.26 5.37
C GLU A 164 -22.88 3.22 5.16
N THR A 165 -22.46 2.85 3.96
CA THR A 165 -21.04 2.73 3.62
C THR A 165 -20.36 4.10 3.86
N PRO A 166 -19.32 4.17 4.69
CA PRO A 166 -18.65 5.44 4.97
C PRO A 166 -17.95 5.94 3.70
N VAL A 167 -18.51 6.94 3.05
CA VAL A 167 -17.91 7.53 1.82
C VAL A 167 -16.63 8.34 2.10
N ALA A 168 -16.05 8.23 3.29
CA ALA A 168 -14.89 9.01 3.72
C ALA A 168 -13.73 8.09 4.10
N VAL A 169 -12.64 8.21 3.35
CA VAL A 169 -11.30 7.73 3.70
C VAL A 169 -10.55 8.91 4.35
N PRO A 170 -9.78 8.68 5.43
CA PRO A 170 -9.52 7.40 6.10
C PRO A 170 -10.75 6.87 6.86
N LEU A 171 -10.86 5.54 6.94
CA LEU A 171 -11.90 4.89 7.75
C LEU A 171 -11.76 5.29 9.24
N ALA A 172 -12.91 5.44 9.91
CA ALA A 172 -12.92 5.87 11.31
C ALA A 172 -12.47 4.77 12.28
N ALA A 173 -11.76 5.20 13.34
CA ALA A 173 -11.38 4.32 14.45
C ALA A 173 -12.60 3.73 15.18
N GLY A 174 -12.47 2.48 15.60
CA GLY A 174 -13.51 1.73 16.30
C GLY A 174 -14.69 1.30 15.43
N GLY A 175 -14.58 1.40 14.10
CA GLY A 175 -15.60 0.92 13.16
C GLY A 175 -15.87 -0.58 13.33
N SER A 176 -17.10 -1.01 13.03
CA SER A 176 -17.49 -2.42 13.03
C SER A 176 -17.42 -3.00 11.62
N TYR A 177 -16.91 -4.21 11.49
CA TYR A 177 -16.68 -4.91 10.22
C TYR A 177 -17.00 -6.39 10.35
N ASP A 178 -17.71 -6.96 9.39
CA ASP A 178 -17.98 -8.40 9.37
C ASP A 178 -16.82 -9.12 8.66
N ILE A 179 -16.47 -10.32 9.14
CA ILE A 179 -15.44 -11.16 8.50
C ILE A 179 -16.10 -11.99 7.39
N GLU A 180 -15.77 -11.72 6.14
CA GLU A 180 -16.24 -12.53 5.01
C GLU A 180 -15.35 -13.77 4.79
N MET A 181 -14.03 -13.58 4.93
CA MET A 181 -13.05 -14.65 4.81
C MET A 181 -12.09 -14.62 5.98
N MET A 182 -12.19 -15.66 6.83
CA MET A 182 -11.37 -15.80 8.03
C MET A 182 -10.01 -16.42 7.70
N ASP A 183 -8.95 -15.95 8.37
CA ASP A 183 -7.59 -16.50 8.31
C ASP A 183 -7.10 -16.69 6.88
N VAL A 184 -7.34 -15.69 6.03
CA VAL A 184 -6.79 -15.66 4.66
C VAL A 184 -5.27 -15.82 4.71
N VAL A 185 -4.67 -15.24 5.75
CA VAL A 185 -3.29 -15.45 6.12
C VAL A 185 -3.19 -15.60 7.63
N THR A 186 -2.34 -16.51 8.08
CA THR A 186 -1.78 -16.50 9.44
C THR A 186 -0.27 -16.66 9.35
N ALA A 187 0.46 -15.71 9.91
CA ALA A 187 1.93 -15.72 9.91
C ALA A 187 2.47 -15.22 11.24
N ASN A 188 3.66 -15.71 11.60
CA ASN A 188 4.37 -15.27 12.79
C ASN A 188 5.54 -14.37 12.38
N GLY A 189 5.86 -13.42 13.24
CA GLY A 189 7.10 -12.66 13.17
C GLY A 189 7.34 -11.93 14.48
N GLN A 190 7.79 -10.69 14.39
CA GLN A 190 8.29 -9.97 15.56
C GLN A 190 7.94 -8.49 15.50
N ILE A 191 7.97 -7.85 16.68
CA ILE A 191 7.99 -6.41 16.83
C ILE A 191 9.35 -6.03 17.41
N VAL A 192 10.05 -5.10 16.74
CA VAL A 192 11.34 -4.57 17.22
C VAL A 192 11.27 -3.05 17.22
N ASN A 193 11.45 -2.45 18.39
CA ASN A 193 11.33 -0.99 18.59
C ASN A 193 9.99 -0.43 18.09
N GLY A 194 8.90 -1.16 18.33
CA GLY A 194 7.55 -0.79 17.92
C GLY A 194 7.24 -1.02 16.44
N VAL A 195 8.16 -1.63 15.68
CA VAL A 195 7.93 -1.95 14.26
C VAL A 195 7.67 -3.44 14.12
N LEU A 196 6.47 -3.79 13.65
CA LEU A 196 6.09 -5.13 13.19
C LEU A 196 6.86 -5.49 11.92
N ASP A 197 7.39 -6.70 11.85
CA ASP A 197 8.00 -7.27 10.65
C ASP A 197 7.60 -8.75 10.53
N ILE A 198 6.85 -9.08 9.47
CA ILE A 198 6.28 -10.41 9.24
C ILE A 198 6.42 -10.79 7.76
N THR A 199 6.84 -12.03 7.50
CA THR A 199 6.80 -12.64 6.17
C THR A 199 5.62 -13.60 6.07
N VAL A 200 4.89 -13.49 4.97
CA VAL A 200 3.70 -14.24 4.60
C VAL A 200 3.98 -14.98 3.29
N PRO A 201 3.77 -16.30 3.19
CA PRO A 201 4.07 -17.03 1.95
C PRO A 201 3.23 -16.58 0.75
N SER A 202 1.96 -16.24 0.98
CA SER A 202 1.02 -15.86 -0.06
C SER A 202 -0.13 -15.06 0.54
N LEU A 203 -0.43 -13.89 -0.03
CA LEU A 203 -1.56 -13.05 0.33
C LEU A 203 -2.50 -12.94 -0.88
N PRO A 204 -3.61 -13.69 -0.91
CA PRO A 204 -4.62 -13.53 -1.94
C PRO A 204 -5.47 -12.29 -1.66
N LEU A 205 -5.71 -11.49 -2.69
CA LEU A 205 -6.59 -10.32 -2.69
C LEU A 205 -7.61 -10.50 -3.80
N SER A 206 -8.89 -10.38 -3.48
CA SER A 206 -9.99 -10.37 -4.44
C SER A 206 -10.66 -9.01 -4.40
N ILE A 207 -10.50 -8.22 -5.45
CA ILE A 207 -11.05 -6.87 -5.55
C ILE A 207 -12.25 -6.93 -6.51
N PRO A 208 -13.49 -6.76 -6.04
CA PRO A 208 -14.62 -6.63 -6.94
C PRO A 208 -14.49 -5.31 -7.71
N ILE A 209 -14.65 -5.36 -9.04
CA ILE A 209 -14.64 -4.17 -9.89
C ILE A 209 -16.03 -3.87 -10.47
N ASP A 210 -16.89 -4.88 -10.54
CA ASP A 210 -18.32 -4.78 -10.84
C ASP A 210 -19.07 -6.00 -10.26
N ASP A 211 -20.38 -6.07 -10.48
CA ASP A 211 -21.26 -7.13 -9.97
C ASP A 211 -20.91 -8.55 -10.46
N GLU A 212 -20.17 -8.68 -11.56
CA GLU A 212 -19.87 -9.97 -12.20
C GLU A 212 -18.37 -10.28 -12.26
N THR A 213 -17.50 -9.29 -11.96
CA THR A 213 -16.06 -9.37 -12.19
C THR A 213 -15.27 -9.00 -10.94
N SER A 214 -14.32 -9.88 -10.58
CA SER A 214 -13.35 -9.62 -9.52
C SER A 214 -11.93 -9.83 -10.02
N VAL A 215 -11.06 -8.89 -9.67
CA VAL A 215 -9.61 -8.96 -9.86
C VAL A 215 -9.02 -9.82 -8.75
N ASN A 216 -8.48 -10.98 -9.12
CA ASN A 216 -7.85 -11.91 -8.19
C ASN A 216 -6.33 -11.80 -8.29
N LEU A 217 -5.71 -11.25 -7.26
CA LEU A 217 -4.27 -11.08 -7.13
C LEU A 217 -3.74 -12.00 -6.04
N THR A 218 -2.53 -12.51 -6.23
CA THR A 218 -1.84 -13.31 -5.22
C THR A 218 -0.45 -12.73 -5.05
N ILE A 219 -0.24 -11.99 -3.95
CA ILE A 219 1.07 -11.44 -3.61
C ILE A 219 1.87 -12.58 -2.96
N ASN A 220 2.89 -13.07 -3.65
CA ASN A 220 3.73 -14.17 -3.21
C ASN A 220 4.93 -13.64 -2.41
N ASN A 221 5.35 -14.39 -1.39
CA ASN A 221 6.40 -14.00 -0.46
C ASN A 221 6.19 -12.59 0.09
N ALA A 222 4.95 -12.29 0.49
CA ALA A 222 4.60 -10.99 0.98
C ALA A 222 5.34 -10.69 2.30
N GLN A 223 5.79 -9.45 2.46
CA GLN A 223 6.34 -8.91 3.68
C GLN A 223 5.41 -7.81 4.16
N VAL A 224 5.14 -7.77 5.47
CA VAL A 224 4.31 -6.77 6.13
C VAL A 224 5.15 -6.07 7.17
N ARG A 225 5.27 -4.74 7.05
CA ARG A 225 5.92 -3.88 8.03
C ARG A 225 4.97 -2.79 8.46
N ALA A 226 4.89 -2.49 9.76
CA ALA A 226 4.13 -1.36 10.26
C ALA A 226 4.64 -0.90 11.62
N THR A 227 4.52 0.39 11.92
CA THR A 227 4.68 0.90 13.28
C THR A 227 3.43 0.58 14.08
N VAL A 228 3.56 -0.15 15.17
CA VAL A 228 2.43 -0.52 16.02
C VAL A 228 2.24 0.53 17.10
N SER A 229 1.00 0.93 17.35
CA SER A 229 0.59 1.77 18.48
C SER A 229 -0.74 1.27 19.06
N ALA A 230 -1.11 1.73 20.26
CA ALA A 230 -2.42 1.43 20.84
C ALA A 230 -3.59 1.96 19.98
N SER A 231 -3.34 3.01 19.19
CA SER A 231 -4.34 3.65 18.32
C SER A 231 -4.44 3.04 16.92
N GLY A 232 -3.47 2.23 16.48
CA GLY A 232 -3.40 1.80 15.09
C GLY A 232 -2.04 1.32 14.63
N LEU A 233 -1.97 1.05 13.32
CA LEU A 233 -0.76 0.69 12.58
C LEU A 233 -0.37 1.87 11.69
N GLY A 234 0.77 2.50 11.93
CA GLY A 234 1.25 3.64 11.13
C GLY A 234 2.43 3.28 10.23
N ASN A 235 2.61 4.01 9.13
CA ASN A 235 3.65 3.75 8.14
C ASN A 235 3.65 2.26 7.70
N GLY A 236 2.45 1.73 7.46
CA GLY A 236 2.25 0.35 7.05
C GLY A 236 2.69 0.15 5.60
N LEU A 237 3.35 -0.97 5.34
CA LEU A 237 3.80 -1.38 4.02
C LEU A 237 3.59 -2.89 3.86
N ILE A 238 2.90 -3.27 2.78
CA ILE A 238 2.81 -4.65 2.30
C ILE A 238 3.56 -4.71 0.98
N GLY A 239 4.48 -5.65 0.81
CA GLY A 239 5.13 -5.83 -0.48
C GLY A 239 5.49 -7.27 -0.77
N GLY A 240 5.70 -7.61 -2.03
CA GLY A 240 5.95 -8.97 -2.46
C GLY A 240 5.94 -9.07 -3.97
N SER A 241 5.62 -10.24 -4.51
CA SER A 241 5.72 -10.49 -5.94
C SER A 241 4.42 -10.99 -6.57
N LEU A 242 4.04 -10.40 -7.70
CA LEU A 242 2.90 -10.81 -8.51
C LEU A 242 3.41 -11.58 -9.74
N ASN A 243 2.79 -12.72 -10.03
CA ASN A 243 3.17 -13.49 -11.22
C ASN A 243 2.62 -12.83 -12.49
N ILE A 244 3.47 -12.67 -13.51
CA ILE A 244 3.11 -11.98 -14.76
C ILE A 244 1.99 -12.72 -15.50
N ASP A 245 2.00 -14.05 -15.56
CA ASP A 245 0.95 -14.81 -16.26
C ASP A 245 -0.42 -14.61 -15.60
N GLN A 246 -0.47 -14.59 -14.26
CA GLN A 246 -1.69 -14.26 -13.53
C GLN A 246 -2.14 -12.82 -13.82
N LEU A 247 -1.21 -11.85 -13.77
CA LEU A 247 -1.51 -10.45 -14.05
C LEU A 247 -2.03 -10.22 -15.46
N VAL A 248 -1.48 -10.90 -16.46
CA VAL A 248 -1.95 -10.82 -17.86
C VAL A 248 -3.42 -11.23 -17.95
N MET A 249 -3.80 -12.32 -17.29
CA MET A 249 -5.18 -12.80 -17.28
C MET A 249 -6.11 -11.80 -16.58
N THR A 250 -5.66 -11.24 -15.45
CA THR A 250 -6.41 -10.22 -14.70
C THR A 250 -6.60 -8.95 -15.53
N VAL A 251 -5.53 -8.37 -16.08
CA VAL A 251 -5.58 -7.14 -16.87
C VAL A 251 -6.42 -7.33 -18.13
N ALA A 252 -6.32 -8.48 -18.80
CA ALA A 252 -7.14 -8.77 -19.97
C ALA A 252 -8.62 -8.95 -19.61
N ALA A 253 -8.94 -9.50 -18.42
CA ALA A 253 -10.32 -9.60 -17.96
C ALA A 253 -10.94 -8.22 -17.70
N VAL A 254 -10.18 -7.31 -17.08
CA VAL A 254 -10.64 -5.92 -16.81
C VAL A 254 -10.70 -5.08 -18.08
N GLY A 255 -9.64 -5.12 -18.90
CA GLY A 255 -9.54 -4.32 -20.12
C GLY A 255 -10.41 -4.83 -21.27
N GLY A 256 -10.90 -6.08 -21.19
CA GLY A 256 -11.69 -6.72 -22.23
C GLY A 256 -11.01 -6.67 -23.60
N ASP A 257 -11.77 -6.35 -24.65
CA ASP A 257 -11.26 -6.24 -26.02
C ASP A 257 -10.27 -5.07 -26.21
N ALA A 258 -10.19 -4.11 -25.28
CA ALA A 258 -9.29 -2.97 -25.39
C ALA A 258 -7.83 -3.32 -25.05
N ILE A 259 -7.61 -4.34 -24.21
CA ILE A 259 -6.27 -4.77 -23.81
C ILE A 259 -6.14 -6.29 -24.05
N PRO A 260 -5.72 -6.70 -25.26
CA PRO A 260 -5.48 -8.11 -25.54
C PRO A 260 -4.37 -8.69 -24.64
N PRO A 261 -4.43 -9.99 -24.26
CA PRO A 261 -3.43 -10.63 -23.40
C PRO A 261 -1.98 -10.43 -23.84
N GLU A 262 -1.70 -10.46 -25.14
CA GLU A 262 -0.35 -10.24 -25.68
C GLU A 262 0.16 -8.82 -25.44
N THR A 263 -0.73 -7.82 -25.47
CA THR A 263 -0.38 -6.43 -25.17
C THR A 263 -0.11 -6.26 -23.69
N ALA A 264 -1.00 -6.81 -22.84
CA ALA A 264 -0.78 -6.83 -21.39
C ALA A 264 0.55 -7.51 -21.04
N ARG A 265 0.83 -8.66 -21.64
CA ARG A 265 2.09 -9.41 -21.43
C ARG A 265 3.30 -8.58 -21.81
N THR A 266 3.29 -7.97 -22.99
CA THR A 266 4.41 -7.14 -23.47
C THR A 266 4.71 -5.99 -22.52
N VAL A 267 3.67 -5.31 -22.02
CA VAL A 267 3.83 -4.22 -21.05
C VAL A 267 4.34 -4.77 -19.73
N LEU A 268 3.65 -5.74 -19.13
CA LEU A 268 3.97 -6.29 -17.82
C LEU A 268 5.38 -6.90 -17.75
N GLN A 269 5.80 -7.64 -18.79
CA GLN A 269 7.16 -8.19 -18.88
C GLN A 269 8.24 -7.10 -18.92
N GLY A 270 7.94 -5.93 -19.47
CA GLY A 270 8.86 -4.80 -19.49
C GLY A 270 9.12 -4.18 -18.12
N PHE A 271 8.30 -4.50 -17.11
CA PHE A 271 8.46 -4.05 -15.73
C PHE A 271 8.79 -5.18 -14.76
N ALA A 272 8.80 -6.44 -15.21
CA ALA A 272 9.13 -7.58 -14.37
C ALA A 272 10.60 -7.53 -13.95
N ASP A 273 10.85 -7.73 -12.66
CA ASP A 273 12.14 -7.58 -12.00
C ASP A 273 12.52 -8.75 -11.09
N LEU A 274 11.54 -9.59 -10.74
CA LEU A 274 11.74 -10.72 -9.83
C LEU A 274 11.66 -12.07 -10.52
N ASN A 275 12.33 -13.05 -9.92
CA ASN A 275 12.38 -14.45 -10.37
C ASN A 275 12.87 -14.59 -11.81
N GLU A 276 14.11 -14.17 -12.04
CA GLU A 276 14.82 -14.32 -13.31
C GLU A 276 15.01 -15.79 -13.68
N ASP A 277 14.60 -16.18 -14.88
CA ASP A 277 14.92 -17.49 -15.45
C ASP A 277 16.37 -17.47 -15.97
N PRO A 278 17.28 -18.30 -15.43
CA PRO A 278 18.69 -18.29 -15.83
C PRO A 278 18.94 -18.73 -17.29
N ALA A 279 17.96 -19.34 -17.96
CA ALA A 279 18.06 -19.75 -19.36
C ALA A 279 17.65 -18.65 -20.34
N THR A 280 16.66 -17.82 -19.98
CA THR A 280 16.11 -16.77 -20.86
C THR A 280 16.52 -15.36 -20.43
N MET A 281 16.96 -15.19 -19.18
CA MET A 281 17.18 -13.89 -18.53
C MET A 281 15.89 -13.04 -18.46
N GLU A 282 14.73 -13.69 -18.43
CA GLU A 282 13.42 -13.03 -18.30
C GLU A 282 12.88 -13.19 -16.88
N CYS A 283 12.30 -12.13 -16.34
CA CYS A 283 11.67 -12.15 -15.03
C CYS A 283 10.22 -12.61 -15.13
N ALA A 284 9.85 -13.55 -14.28
CA ALA A 284 8.51 -14.11 -14.24
C ALA A 284 7.55 -13.32 -13.33
N ASN A 285 8.09 -12.46 -12.46
CA ASN A 285 7.32 -11.76 -11.45
C ASN A 285 7.59 -10.24 -11.47
N LEU A 286 6.56 -9.49 -11.09
CA LEU A 286 6.58 -8.05 -10.84
C LEU A 286 6.61 -7.81 -9.33
N SER A 287 7.54 -7.00 -8.84
CA SER A 287 7.51 -6.53 -7.46
C SER A 287 6.41 -5.49 -7.22
N VAL A 288 5.75 -5.62 -6.08
CA VAL A 288 4.67 -4.74 -5.66
C VAL A 288 4.88 -4.28 -4.23
N GLY A 289 4.58 -3.01 -3.98
CA GLY A 289 4.43 -2.43 -2.65
C GLY A 289 3.11 -1.67 -2.54
N LEU A 290 2.50 -1.71 -1.37
CA LEU A 290 1.28 -0.99 -1.00
C LEU A 290 1.48 -0.36 0.38
N ASN A 291 1.35 0.96 0.46
CA ASN A 291 1.31 1.69 1.72
C ASN A 291 -0.08 1.60 2.34
N PHE A 292 -0.16 1.48 3.66
CA PHE A 292 -1.41 1.49 4.40
C PHE A 292 -1.27 2.17 5.75
N GLU A 293 -2.36 2.75 6.24
CA GLU A 293 -2.54 3.13 7.64
C GLU A 293 -3.64 2.26 8.23
N GLY A 294 -3.41 1.68 9.40
CA GLY A 294 -4.39 0.88 10.12
C GLY A 294 -4.97 1.63 11.32
N THR A 295 -6.27 1.53 11.53
CA THR A 295 -6.94 2.07 12.73
C THR A 295 -7.65 0.96 13.49
N THR A 296 -7.95 1.16 14.78
CA THR A 296 -8.67 0.18 15.60
C THR A 296 -10.02 -0.20 14.98
N ALA A 297 -10.40 -1.46 15.13
CA ALA A 297 -11.61 -2.03 14.57
C ALA A 297 -12.30 -2.99 15.55
N VAL A 298 -13.61 -3.18 15.35
CA VAL A 298 -14.42 -4.21 16.02
C VAL A 298 -14.85 -5.20 14.95
N TYR A 299 -14.53 -6.47 15.15
CA TYR A 299 -14.97 -7.52 14.21
C TYR A 299 -16.33 -8.08 14.66
N GLY A 300 -17.29 -8.09 13.74
CA GLY A 300 -18.53 -8.84 13.84
C GLY A 300 -18.28 -10.34 13.63
N GLU A 301 -19.14 -11.17 14.23
CA GLU A 301 -19.19 -12.61 13.98
C GLU A 301 -20.08 -12.96 12.79
#